data_AF-A0A7C5PGJ4-F1
#
_entry.id   AF-A0A7C5PGJ4-F1
#
_cell.length_a   1.000
_cell.length_b   1.000
_cell.length_c   1.000
_cell.angle_alpha   90.00
_cell.angle_beta   90.00
_cell.angle_gamma   90.00
#
_symmetry.space_group_name_H-M   'P 1'
#
loop_
_entity.id
_entity.type
_entity.pdbx_description
1 polymer ?
#
loop_
_entity_poly.entity_id
_entity_poly.type
_entity_poly.pdbx_seq_one_letter_code
_entity_poly.pdbx_strand_id
1 'polypeptide(L)' 'IPRIEAPVLARAIYFNTEIDQPIPAQLFLAVAQLLAYVFQLRAAREEGGEPPPPPEDFPVPEEMRHD' A
#
# COMPACT_ATOMS: atom_id res chain seq x y z
N ILE A 1 -14.70 -1.91 -2.70
CA ILE A 1 -13.33 -1.41 -2.45
C ILE A 1 -12.36 -2.56 -2.74
N PRO A 2 -11.28 -2.35 -3.51
CA PRO A 2 -10.30 -3.40 -3.78
C PRO A 2 -9.63 -3.87 -2.48
N ARG A 3 -9.40 -5.17 -2.34
CA ARG A 3 -8.62 -5.76 -1.25
C ARG A 3 -7.28 -6.21 -1.81
N ILE A 4 -6.19 -5.66 -1.29
CA ILE A 4 -4.82 -5.96 -1.69
C ILE A 4 -4.11 -6.61 -0.51
N GLU A 5 -3.36 -7.67 -0.78
CA GLU A 5 -2.55 -8.33 0.23
C GLU A 5 -1.17 -7.65 0.31
N ALA A 6 -0.84 -7.13 1.49
CA ALA A 6 0.43 -6.47 1.75
C ALA A 6 0.79 -6.64 3.24
N PRO A 7 1.15 -7.86 3.71
CA PRO A 7 1.14 -8.21 5.13
C PRO A 7 2.04 -7.29 5.99
N VAL A 8 3.25 -6.98 5.50
CA VAL A 8 4.22 -6.13 6.22
C VAL A 8 3.69 -4.70 6.34
N LEU A 9 3.21 -4.10 5.24
CA LEU A 9 2.68 -2.75 5.23
C LEU A 9 1.39 -2.64 6.07
N ALA A 10 0.52 -3.65 6.00
CA ALA A 10 -0.71 -3.68 6.79
C ALA A 10 -0.42 -3.67 8.30
N ARG A 11 0.54 -4.48 8.77
CA ARG A 11 0.99 -4.45 10.17
C ARG A 11 1.65 -3.12 10.54
N ALA A 12 2.52 -2.59 9.68
CA ALA A 12 3.17 -1.31 9.92
C ALA A 12 2.16 -0.16 10.11
N ILE A 13 1.11 -0.10 9.27
CA ILE A 13 0.04 0.89 9.43
C ILE A 13 -0.73 0.65 10.73
N TYR A 14 -1.14 -0.60 11.00
CA TYR A 14 -1.96 -0.94 12.15
C TYR A 14 -1.29 -0.60 13.49
N PHE A 15 0.01 -0.87 13.64
CA PHE A 15 0.72 -0.64 14.90
C PHE A 15 1.25 0.80 15.05
N ASN A 16 1.34 1.59 13.97
CA ASN A 16 1.89 2.94 14.01
C ASN A 16 0.86 4.04 13.68
N THR A 17 -0.41 3.69 13.49
CA THR A 17 -1.47 4.64 13.15
C THR A 17 -2.74 4.30 13.92
N GLU A 18 -3.26 5.28 14.66
CA GLU A 18 -4.54 5.17 15.33
C GLU A 18 -5.69 5.58 14.41
N ILE A 19 -6.91 5.22 14.79
CA ILE A 19 -8.12 5.67 14.09
C ILE A 19 -8.17 7.20 14.08
N ASP A 20 -8.61 7.76 12.94
CA ASP A 20 -8.71 9.20 12.68
C ASP A 20 -7.36 9.96 12.71
N GLN A 21 -6.24 9.26 12.77
CA GLN A 21 -4.91 9.84 12.63
C GLN A 21 -4.34 9.65 11.22
N PRO A 22 -3.54 10.61 10.73
CA PRO A 22 -2.81 10.42 9.48
C PRO A 22 -1.73 9.34 9.65
N ILE A 23 -1.45 8.62 8.57
CA ILE A 23 -0.32 7.69 8.52
C ILE A 23 1.01 8.42 8.82
N PRO A 24 1.98 7.80 9.49
CA PRO A 24 3.30 8.39 9.70
C PRO A 24 4.03 8.69 8.39
N ALA A 25 4.83 9.76 8.37
CA ALA A 25 5.60 10.17 7.19
C ALA A 25 6.55 9.07 6.68
N GLN A 26 7.05 8.22 7.59
CA GLN A 26 7.92 7.08 7.27
C GLN A 26 7.23 6.06 6.35
N LEU A 27 5.89 5.98 6.36
CA LEU A 27 5.11 5.05 5.54
C LEU A 27 4.60 5.67 4.23
N PHE A 28 4.83 6.97 3.99
CA PHE A 28 4.27 7.66 2.82
C PHE A 28 4.68 7.02 1.50
N LEU A 29 5.95 6.65 1.35
CA LEU A 29 6.43 6.02 0.11
C LEU A 29 5.74 4.68 -0.16
N ALA A 30 5.66 3.82 0.86
CA ALA A 30 5.01 2.52 0.76
C ALA A 30 3.52 2.66 0.41
N VAL A 31 2.81 3.57 1.09
CA VAL A 31 1.38 3.81 0.82
C VAL A 31 1.18 4.46 -0.55
N ALA A 32 2.05 5.37 -0.98
CA ALA A 32 1.98 5.97 -2.31
C ALA A 32 2.12 4.92 -3.43
N GLN A 33 3.03 3.97 -3.27
CA GLN A 33 3.18 2.85 -4.22
C GLN A 33 1.92 1.95 -4.24
N LEU A 34 1.33 1.66 -3.08
CA LEU A 34 0.07 0.91 -3.00
C LEU A 34 -1.07 1.64 -3.73
N LEU A 35 -1.20 2.95 -3.50
CA LEU A 35 -2.21 3.77 -4.18
C LEU A 35 -1.98 3.83 -5.69
N ALA A 36 -0.72 3.97 -6.13
CA ALA A 36 -0.38 3.94 -7.55
C ALA A 36 -0.78 2.61 -8.21
N TYR A 37 -0.47 1.49 -7.57
CA TYR A 37 -0.90 0.16 -8.04
C TYR A 37 -2.42 0.03 -8.13
N VAL A 38 -3.15 0.49 -7.11
CA VAL A 38 -4.63 0.49 -7.11
C VAL A 38 -5.19 1.35 -8.24
N PHE A 39 -4.59 2.51 -8.52
CA PHE A 39 -5.04 3.38 -9.61
C PHE A 39 -4.76 2.78 -10.99
N GLN A 40 -3.59 2.19 -11.19
CA GLN A 40 -3.26 1.49 -12.43
C GLN A 40 -4.19 0.29 -12.66
N LEU A 41 -4.52 -0.47 -11.60
CA LEU A 41 -5.51 -1.56 -11.68
C LEU A 41 -6.90 -1.07 -12.07
N ARG A 42 -7.32 0.10 -11.58
CA ARG A 42 -8.61 0.70 -11.96
C ARG A 42 -8.59 1.17 -13.41
N ALA A 43 -7.54 1.87 -13.83
CA ALA A 43 -7.37 2.33 -15.20
C ALA A 43 -7.41 1.16 -16.20
N ALA A 44 -6.66 0.09 -15.95
CA ALA A 44 -6.67 -1.10 -16.81
C ALA A 44 -8.06 -1.78 -16.90
N ARG A 45 -8.89 -1.67 -15.86
CA ARG A 45 -10.27 -2.19 -15.85
C ARG A 45 -11.25 -1.30 -16.60
N GLU A 46 -11.08 0.02 -16.52
CA GLU A 46 -12.01 1.01 -17.08
C GLU A 46 -11.69 1.34 -18.55
N GLU A 47 -10.41 1.53 -18.85
CA GLU A 47 -9.91 1.97 -20.16
C GLU A 47 -9.44 0.78 -21.02
N GLY A 48 -9.31 -0.40 -20.42
CA GLY A 48 -8.65 -1.56 -21.01
C GLY A 48 -7.13 -1.50 -20.88
N GLY A 49 -6.46 -2.54 -21.35
CA GLY A 49 -5.00 -2.68 -21.25
C GLY A 49 -4.57 -3.78 -20.29
N GLU A 50 -3.26 -4.03 -20.25
CA GLU A 50 -2.68 -5.06 -19.39
C GLU A 50 -2.59 -4.52 -17.95
N PRO A 51 -3.15 -5.23 -16.95
CA PRO A 51 -3.05 -4.81 -15.57
C PRO A 51 -1.59 -4.87 -15.09
N PRO A 52 -1.15 -3.94 -14.22
CA PRO A 52 0.19 -4.02 -13.65
C PRO A 52 0.35 -5.33 -12.86
N PRO A 53 1.54 -5.95 -12.88
CA PRO A 53 1.84 -7.03 -11.96
C PRO A 53 1.74 -6.54 -10.51
N PRO A 54 1.30 -7.40 -9.57
CA PRO A 54 1.33 -7.05 -8.16
C PRO A 54 2.77 -6.73 -7.73
N PRO A 55 2.99 -5.68 -6.92
CA PRO A 55 4.30 -5.42 -6.33
C PRO A 55 4.68 -6.59 -5.41
N GLU A 56 5.94 -7.03 -5.49
CA GLU A 56 6.46 -8.11 -4.63
C GLU A 56 6.45 -7.71 -3.16
N ASP A 57 6.86 -6.47 -2.88
CA ASP A 57 6.89 -5.88 -1.53
C ASP A 57 6.74 -4.36 -1.60
N PHE A 58 6.39 -3.76 -0.46
CA PHE A 58 6.37 -2.31 -0.26
C PHE A 58 7.56 -1.88 0.61
N PRO A 59 8.18 -0.71 0.34
CA PRO A 59 9.34 -0.23 1.09
C PRO A 59 8.94 0.27 2.48
N VAL A 60 8.75 -0.66 3.41
CA VAL A 60 8.49 -0.37 4.83
C VAL A 60 9.83 -0.28 5.57
N PRO A 61 10.17 0.88 6.19
CA PRO A 61 11.37 1.02 7.02
C PRO A 61 11.38 0.00 8.16
N GLU A 62 12.55 -0.50 8.52
CA GLU A 62 12.70 -1.59 9.50
C GLU A 62 12.16 -1.18 10.88
N GLU A 63 12.35 0.08 11.27
CA GLU A 63 11.85 0.65 12.52
C GLU A 63 10.31 0.72 12.61
N MET A 64 9.62 0.62 11.47
CA MET A 64 8.15 0.62 11.39
C MET A 64 7.58 -0.81 11.24
N ARG A 65 8.44 -1.83 11.15
CA ARG A 65 8.00 -3.23 10.98
C ARG A 65 7.58 -3.82 12.32
N HIS A 66 6.59 -4.69 12.25
CA HIS A 66 6.12 -5.50 13.37
C HIS A 66 5.93 -6.93 12.88
N ASP A 67 6.48 -7.88 13.63
CA ASP A 67 6.40 -9.32 13.38
C ASP A 67 5.05 -9.90 13.80
#